data_AF-A0A5K7TZH7-F1
#
_entry.id   AF-A0A5K7TZH7-F1
#
_cell.length_a   1.000
_cell.length_b   1.000
_cell.length_c   1.000
_cell.angle_alpha   90.00
_cell.angle_beta   90.00
_cell.angle_gamma   90.00
#
_symmetry.space_group_name_H-M   'P 1'
#
loop_
_entity.id
_entity.type
_entity.pdbx_description
1 polymer ?
#
loop_
_entity_poly.entity_id
_entity_poly.type
_entity_poly.pdbx_seq_one_letter_code
_entity_poly.pdbx_strand_id
1 'polypeptide(L)' 'MSLRICILETDVLRPELTAQYQGYGRMFEQLFSRQPIAAEFCVYNVMNGDYPPTANASMPTW' A
#
# COMPACT_ATOMS: atom_id res chain seq x y z
N MET A 1 8.31 1.09 19.17
CA MET A 1 7.10 1.11 18.32
C MET A 1 7.58 1.18 16.88
N SER A 2 7.31 0.17 16.05
CA SER A 2 7.58 0.23 14.61
C SER A 2 6.56 1.17 13.95
N LEU A 3 7.02 1.99 13.02
CA LEU A 3 6.14 2.82 12.20
C LEU A 3 5.43 1.90 11.20
N ARG A 4 4.13 2.10 10.96
CA ARG A 4 3.42 1.37 9.90
C ARG A 4 2.95 2.36 8.85
N ILE A 5 3.43 2.19 7.63
CA ILE A 5 3.12 3.06 6.50
C ILE A 5 2.15 2.31 5.59
N CYS A 6 0.91 2.78 5.57
CA CYS A 6 -0.14 2.26 4.69
C CYS A 6 -0.12 3.03 3.37
N ILE A 7 0.09 2.31 2.27
CA ILE A 7 0.07 2.84 0.91
C ILE A 7 -1.26 2.46 0.29
N LEU A 8 -2.04 3.47 -0.11
CA LEU A 8 -3.29 3.28 -0.83
C LEU A 8 -3.01 3.43 -2.32
N GLU A 9 -3.07 2.33 -3.05
CA GLU A 9 -2.86 2.31 -4.49
C GLU A 9 -4.20 2.36 -5.22
N THR A 10 -4.32 3.30 -6.14
CA THR A 10 -5.50 3.44 -7.02
C THR A 10 -5.23 2.93 -8.44
N ASP A 11 -4.04 2.37 -8.68
CA ASP A 11 -3.70 1.78 -9.97
C ASP A 11 -4.21 0.34 -10.04
N VAL A 12 -4.75 -0.05 -11.19
CA VAL A 12 -5.09 -1.43 -11.52
C VAL A 12 -4.26 -1.82 -12.72
N LEU A 13 -3.17 -2.53 -12.44
CA LEU A 13 -2.37 -3.17 -13.47
C LEU A 13 -3.23 -4.16 -14.25
N ARG A 14 -3.14 -4.10 -15.57
CA ARG A 14 -3.77 -5.11 -16.42
C ARG A 14 -3.23 -6.49 -16.04
N PRO A 15 -4.04 -7.55 -16.00
CA PRO A 15 -3.62 -8.88 -15.56
C PRO A 15 -2.35 -9.37 -16.27
N GLU A 16 -2.21 -9.07 -17.56
CA GLU A 16 -1.06 -9.47 -18.39
C GLU A 16 0.26 -8.81 -17.95
N LEU A 17 0.18 -7.68 -17.24
CA LEU A 17 1.33 -6.91 -16.76
C LEU A 17 1.71 -7.23 -15.30
N THR A 18 0.83 -7.87 -14.53
CA THR A 18 1.06 -8.18 -13.11
C THR A 18 2.23 -9.13 -12.86
N ALA A 19 2.56 -9.98 -13.83
CA ALA A 19 3.70 -10.90 -13.75
C ALA A 19 5.06 -10.17 -13.90
N GLN A 20 5.09 -9.04 -14.60
CA GLN A 20 6.31 -8.33 -14.95
C GLN A 20 6.49 -7.02 -14.16
N TYR A 21 5.38 -6.36 -13.85
CA TYR A 21 5.35 -5.11 -13.13
C TYR A 21 4.63 -5.29 -11.81
N GLN A 22 5.29 -4.86 -10.76
CA GLN A 22 4.71 -4.75 -9.43
C GLN A 22 4.32 -3.28 -9.27
N GLY A 23 3.10 -3.02 -8.78
CA GLY A 23 2.53 -1.68 -8.67
C GLY A 23 3.46 -0.68 -7.97
N TYR A 24 3.09 0.60 -8.01
CA TYR A 24 3.92 1.68 -7.48
C TYR A 24 4.23 1.52 -5.99
N GLY A 25 3.43 0.74 -5.24
CA GLY A 25 3.69 0.41 -3.84
C GLY A 25 5.11 -0.12 -3.57
N ARG A 26 5.69 -0.90 -4.49
CA ARG A 26 7.05 -1.44 -4.33
C ARG A 26 8.16 -0.40 -4.50
N MET A 27 7.90 0.67 -5.25
CA MET A 27 8.84 1.80 -5.36
C MET A 27 9.04 2.47 -3.99
N PHE A 28 7.97 2.57 -3.20
CA PHE A 28 8.04 3.12 -1.85
C PHE A 28 8.82 2.21 -0.90
N GLU A 29 8.59 0.89 -0.93
CA GLU A 29 9.39 -0.07 -0.15
C GLU A 29 10.89 0.09 -0.42
N GLN A 30 11.28 0.23 -1.70
CA GLN A 30 12.66 0.46 -2.09
C GLN A 30 13.19 1.82 -1.62
N LEU A 31 12.40 2.88 -1.71
CA LEU A 31 12.77 4.22 -1.26
C LEU A 31 13.11 4.22 0.24
N PHE A 32 12.29 3.55 1.04
CA PHE A 32 12.45 3.50 2.49
C PHE A 32 13.43 2.44 2.98
N SER A 33 13.75 1.42 2.17
CA SER A 33 14.81 0.44 2.49
C SER A 33 16.18 1.08 2.75
N ARG A 34 16.39 2.30 2.23
CA ARG A 34 17.62 3.08 2.39
C ARG A 34 17.60 4.01 3.61
N GLN A 35 16.46 4.13 4.29
CA GLN A 35 16.32 4.99 5.45
C GLN A 35 16.45 4.19 6.74
N PRO A 36 17.07 4.73 7.79
CA PRO A 36 17.19 4.08 9.10
C PRO A 36 15.87 4.19 9.88
N ILE A 37 14.74 3.90 9.23
CA ILE A 37 13.42 3.94 9.83
C ILE A 37 12.93 2.50 9.90
N ALA A 38 12.68 2.01 11.13
CA ALA A 38 12.02 0.73 11.33
C ALA A 38 10.53 0.89 11.01
N ALA A 39 10.19 0.83 9.71
CA ALA A 39 8.84 0.94 9.19
C ALA A 39 8.39 -0.35 8.49
N GLU A 40 7.15 -0.76 8.76
CA GLU A 40 6.44 -1.80 8.04
C GLU A 40 5.60 -1.16 6.93
N PHE A 41 5.77 -1.63 5.70
CA PHE A 41 5.01 -1.16 4.54
C PHE A 41 3.86 -2.11 4.25
N CYS A 42 2.67 -1.56 4.04
CA CYS A 42 1.50 -2.32 3.63
C CYS A 42 0.82 -1.61 2.45
N VAL A 43 0.68 -2.31 1.32
CA VAL A 43 0.03 -1.79 0.12
C VAL A 43 -1.38 -2.33 0.05
N TYR A 44 -2.36 -1.46 -0.19
CA TYR A 44 -3.77 -1.78 -0.33
C TYR A 44 -4.30 -1.21 -1.63
N ASN A 45 -4.87 -2.05 -2.49
CA ASN A 45 -5.50 -1.61 -3.72
C ASN A 45 -6.95 -1.22 -3.48
N VAL A 46 -7.19 0.09 -3.36
CA VAL A 46 -8.53 0.60 -3.02
C VAL A 46 -9.52 0.44 -4.17
N MET A 47 -9.05 0.28 -5.41
CA MET A 47 -9.90 0.01 -6.56
C MET A 47 -10.43 -1.44 -6.55
N ASN A 48 -9.68 -2.37 -5.95
CA ASN A 48 -10.13 -3.73 -5.70
C ASN A 48 -10.96 -3.87 -4.41
N GLY A 49 -11.17 -2.78 -3.67
CA GLY A 49 -11.84 -2.79 -2.37
C GLY A 49 -10.93 -3.22 -1.21
N ASP A 50 -9.62 -3.33 -1.44
CA ASP A 50 -8.66 -3.61 -0.38
C ASP A 50 -8.35 -2.32 0.38
N TYR A 51 -8.65 -2.29 1.67
CA TYR A 51 -8.35 -1.17 2.56
C TYR A 51 -7.61 -1.68 3.80
N PRO A 52 -6.78 -0.84 4.43
CA PRO A 52 -6.23 -1.19 5.73
C PRO A 52 -7.36 -1.49 6.71
N PRO A 53 -7.21 -2.51 7.56
CA PRO A 53 -8.17 -2.77 8.61
C PRO A 53 -8.34 -1.48 9.41
N THR A 54 -9.58 -1.02 9.53
CA THR A 54 -9.91 0.26 10.17
C THR A 54 -9.31 0.28 11.57
N ALA A 55 -8.30 1.12 11.76
CA ALA A 55 -7.84 1.48 13.09
C ALA A 55 -8.92 2.39 13.69
N ASN A 56 -9.96 1.78 14.27
CA ASN A 56 -11.24 2.37 14.70
C ASN A 56 -12.29 2.58 13.59
N ALA A 57 -13.47 2.04 13.86
CA ALA A 57 -14.63 2.05 12.98
C ALA A 57 -15.34 3.40 13.06
N SER A 58 -14.92 4.35 12.24
CA SER A 58 -15.74 5.51 11.87
C SER A 58 -15.24 6.09 10.55
N MET A 59 -15.36 5.31 9.48
CA MET A 59 -15.31 5.89 8.12
C MET A 59 -16.58 6.74 7.92
N PRO A 60 -16.48 7.98 7.43
CA PRO A 60 -17.63 8.69 6.91
C PRO A 60 -18.07 7.99 5.63
N THR A 61 -19.35 7.60 5.58
CA THR A 61 -20.04 7.24 4.35
C THR A 61 -20.05 8.44 3.41
N TRP A 62 -19.37 8.32 2.27
CA TRP A 62 -19.62 9.17 1.10
C TRP A 62 -20.55 8.42 0.15
#